data_AF-A0A1G8VQ86-F1
#
_entry.id   AF-A0A1G8VQ86-F1
#
_cell.length_a   1.000
_cell.length_b   1.000
_cell.length_c   1.000
_cell.angle_alpha   90.00
_cell.angle_beta   90.00
_cell.angle_gamma   90.00
#
_symmetry.space_group_name_H-M   'P 1'
#
loop_
_entity.id
_entity.type
_entity.pdbx_description
1 polymer ?
#
loop_
_entity_poly.entity_id
_entity_poly.type
_entity_poly.pdbx_seq_one_letter_code
_entity_poly.pdbx_strand_id
1 'polypeptide(L)'
;MKTPLLVLVLLGLGGCASLPEPAAPADLSSLLSGEAIVGRPVTSAELPERDLLALSPGMRDYLATVAPQARPALRLAALVRDFGNNGFQVSYHAGSTLTASETWHQQRGNCLAFTLMMVAMTRELGAAAYFNEVDIPPVWDSAEEQTFVVYRHINMVSESRLGRRVVDFNLEAYDPVYDQRRLTDRQAFAQYYSNRGIELMQAGDHGAAFRHLRKAIDLQPGSSDLWSNLGALYSRAGHVSEAEQSYQQALALDSAHLVAISNLERLYRVSGRTGLADAYAKRARHHRAHNPYFLYYQARSAYEDGNYADAEKQLKRALRQHEDDHRFHFLMGLTSFRLGDVKSSREHFTQAFLLAGNPATENAYARKLRAISGGELRFESPGRRGAATPDLGVRVVDPETFISN
;
A
#
# COMPACT_ATOMS: atom_id res chain seq x y z
N MET A 1 -21.68 -69.69 13.47
CA MET A 1 -21.45 -68.99 12.18
C MET A 1 -22.62 -68.03 11.99
N LYS A 2 -22.64 -66.84 12.62
CA LYS A 2 -22.10 -65.52 12.18
C LYS A 2 -22.54 -65.08 10.76
N THR A 3 -23.69 -64.38 10.70
CA THR A 3 -24.02 -63.08 10.02
C THR A 3 -23.75 -62.87 8.51
N PRO A 4 -24.53 -62.03 7.77
CA PRO A 4 -24.80 -60.64 8.19
C PRO A 4 -26.15 -59.98 7.87
N LEU A 5 -26.33 -58.91 8.65
CA LEU A 5 -27.37 -57.89 8.72
C LEU A 5 -27.05 -56.78 7.69
N LEU A 6 -28.04 -56.34 6.92
CA LEU A 6 -27.92 -55.28 5.93
C LEU A 6 -28.02 -53.90 6.63
N VAL A 7 -26.94 -53.11 6.61
CA VAL A 7 -26.92 -51.73 7.10
C VAL A 7 -27.27 -50.78 5.94
N LEU A 8 -28.38 -50.06 6.08
CA LEU A 8 -28.77 -48.99 5.16
C LEU A 8 -28.05 -47.70 5.57
N VAL A 9 -27.08 -47.25 4.76
CA VAL A 9 -26.38 -45.97 4.96
C VAL A 9 -27.17 -44.87 4.26
N LEU A 10 -27.83 -44.00 5.03
CA LEU A 10 -28.39 -42.73 4.56
C LEU A 10 -27.26 -41.71 4.45
N LEU A 11 -26.78 -41.50 3.22
CA LEU A 11 -25.89 -40.39 2.88
C LEU A 11 -26.71 -39.09 2.83
N GLY A 12 -26.61 -38.28 3.88
CA GLY A 12 -27.09 -36.90 3.87
C GLY A 12 -26.22 -36.05 2.93
N LEU A 13 -26.77 -35.66 1.79
CA LEU A 13 -26.18 -34.65 0.92
C LEU A 13 -26.29 -33.28 1.62
N GLY A 14 -25.21 -32.88 2.30
CA GLY A 14 -25.01 -31.48 2.68
C GLY A 14 -24.86 -30.65 1.41
N GLY A 15 -25.88 -29.88 1.07
CA GLY A 15 -25.81 -28.88 0.01
C GLY A 15 -24.76 -27.83 0.37
N CYS A 16 -23.57 -27.94 -0.22
CA CYS A 16 -22.69 -26.80 -0.35
C CYS A 16 -23.44 -25.77 -1.19
N ALA A 17 -24.00 -24.73 -0.57
CA ALA A 17 -24.40 -23.53 -1.28
C ALA A 17 -23.11 -22.89 -1.82
N SER A 18 -22.69 -23.31 -3.01
CA SER A 18 -21.70 -22.61 -3.80
C SER A 18 -22.23 -21.19 -4.01
N LEU A 19 -21.37 -20.20 -3.78
CA LEU A 19 -21.64 -18.85 -4.25
C LEU A 19 -22.02 -18.95 -5.73
N PRO A 20 -22.96 -18.12 -6.23
CA PRO A 20 -23.24 -18.07 -7.66
C PRO A 20 -21.91 -17.92 -8.39
N GLU A 21 -21.69 -18.74 -9.43
CA GLU A 21 -20.59 -18.50 -10.35
C GLU A 21 -20.59 -17.03 -10.78
N PRO A 22 -19.42 -16.42 -11.00
CA PRO A 22 -19.37 -15.04 -11.48
C PRO A 22 -20.32 -14.92 -12.67
N ALA A 23 -21.24 -13.95 -12.57
CA ALA A 23 -22.22 -13.70 -13.62
C ALA A 23 -21.51 -13.58 -14.98
N ALA A 24 -22.21 -13.96 -16.05
CA ALA A 24 -21.73 -13.87 -17.44
C ALA A 24 -20.89 -12.59 -17.65
N PRO A 25 -19.78 -12.66 -18.42
CA PRO A 25 -18.80 -11.58 -18.49
C PRO A 25 -19.52 -10.25 -18.68
N ALA A 26 -19.42 -9.40 -17.64
CA ALA A 26 -20.08 -8.11 -17.62
C ALA A 26 -19.75 -7.39 -18.93
N ASP A 27 -20.74 -6.76 -19.55
CA ASP A 27 -20.47 -5.91 -20.70
C ASP A 27 -19.68 -4.69 -20.21
N LEU A 28 -18.35 -4.85 -20.14
CA LEU A 28 -17.43 -3.83 -19.65
C LEU A 28 -17.53 -2.55 -20.50
N SER A 29 -17.97 -2.66 -21.75
CA SER A 29 -18.18 -1.51 -22.62
C SER A 29 -19.35 -0.65 -22.13
N SER A 30 -20.42 -1.26 -21.61
CA SER A 30 -21.53 -0.55 -20.97
C SER A 30 -21.10 0.16 -19.69
N LEU A 31 -20.26 -0.48 -18.85
CA LEU A 31 -19.74 0.12 -17.62
C LEU A 31 -18.81 1.31 -17.89
N LEU A 32 -18.13 1.32 -19.04
CA LEU A 32 -17.25 2.40 -19.45
C LEU A 32 -17.91 3.39 -20.43
N SER A 33 -19.17 3.18 -20.80
CA SER A 33 -19.88 4.07 -21.73
C SER A 33 -20.07 5.46 -21.12
N GLY A 34 -20.36 5.52 -19.81
CA GLY A 34 -20.72 6.73 -19.10
C GLY A 34 -22.21 7.06 -19.15
N GLU A 35 -23.02 6.24 -19.81
CA GLU A 35 -24.46 6.48 -19.98
C GLU A 35 -25.21 6.54 -18.64
N ALA A 36 -24.92 5.62 -17.72
CA ALA A 36 -25.52 5.61 -16.39
C ALA A 36 -25.21 6.89 -15.58
N ILE A 37 -23.98 7.41 -15.64
CA ILE A 37 -23.56 8.59 -14.84
C ILE A 37 -23.84 9.92 -15.54
N VAL A 38 -23.59 9.99 -16.84
CA VAL A 38 -23.60 11.24 -17.64
C VAL A 38 -24.88 11.37 -18.46
N GLY A 39 -25.69 10.31 -18.57
CA GLY A 39 -26.92 10.28 -19.38
C GLY A 39 -26.67 10.12 -20.88
N ARG A 40 -25.42 9.94 -21.30
CA ARG A 40 -25.01 9.66 -22.68
C ARG A 40 -23.64 8.98 -22.74
N PRO A 41 -23.29 8.34 -23.85
CA PRO A 41 -21.93 7.88 -24.10
C PRO A 41 -20.92 9.04 -24.01
N VAL A 42 -19.85 8.80 -23.26
CA VAL A 42 -18.66 9.64 -23.15
C VAL A 42 -17.64 9.14 -24.17
N THR A 43 -17.04 10.04 -24.92
CA THR A 43 -16.00 9.71 -25.91
C THR A 43 -14.60 9.86 -25.30
N SER A 44 -13.58 9.23 -25.89
CA SER A 44 -12.20 9.36 -25.42
C SER A 44 -11.67 10.81 -25.47
N ALA A 45 -12.22 11.64 -26.37
CA ALA A 45 -11.87 13.06 -26.49
C ALA A 45 -12.37 13.91 -25.31
N GLU A 46 -13.35 13.42 -24.54
CA GLU A 46 -13.89 14.09 -23.36
C GLU A 46 -13.17 13.69 -22.07
N LEU A 47 -12.27 12.70 -22.15
CA LEU A 47 -11.48 12.28 -21.00
C LEU A 47 -10.41 13.34 -20.69
N PRO A 48 -10.08 13.55 -19.41
CA PRO A 48 -9.06 14.51 -19.04
C PRO A 48 -7.71 14.10 -19.65
N GLU A 49 -7.10 15.03 -20.37
CA GLU A 49 -5.74 14.94 -20.88
C GLU A 49 -4.94 16.12 -20.33
N ARG A 50 -3.93 15.82 -19.51
CA ARG A 50 -3.00 16.80 -18.97
C ARG A 50 -1.58 16.23 -19.00
N ASP A 51 -0.61 17.09 -19.30
CA ASP A 51 0.79 16.78 -19.05
C ASP A 51 1.06 16.92 -17.54
N LEU A 52 1.06 15.78 -16.85
CA LEU A 52 1.17 15.72 -15.39
C LEU A 52 2.57 16.10 -14.89
N LEU A 53 3.59 16.03 -15.76
CA LEU A 53 4.98 16.32 -15.45
C LEU A 53 5.46 17.65 -16.06
N ALA A 54 4.57 18.42 -16.66
CA ALA A 54 4.92 19.73 -17.21
C ALA A 54 5.52 20.63 -16.12
N LEU A 55 6.66 21.24 -16.46
CA LEU A 55 7.31 22.26 -15.64
C LEU A 55 6.94 23.64 -16.17
N SER A 56 6.52 24.54 -15.26
CA SER A 56 6.31 25.94 -15.61
C SER A 56 7.67 26.66 -15.83
N PRO A 57 7.69 27.81 -16.54
CA PRO A 57 8.93 28.56 -16.75
C PRO A 57 9.67 28.87 -15.44
N GLY A 58 8.95 29.32 -14.41
CA GLY A 58 9.55 29.62 -13.11
C GLY A 58 10.18 28.40 -12.41
N MET A 59 9.63 27.19 -12.62
CA MET A 59 10.27 25.96 -12.13
C MET A 59 11.61 25.72 -12.84
N ARG A 60 11.65 25.89 -14.16
CA ARG A 60 12.89 25.70 -14.95
C ARG A 60 13.95 26.73 -14.57
N ASP A 61 13.55 27.98 -14.42
CA ASP A 61 14.44 29.07 -13.98
C ASP A 61 15.04 28.76 -12.61
N TYR A 62 14.21 28.34 -11.65
CA TYR A 62 14.68 27.90 -10.34
C TYR A 62 15.67 26.73 -10.46
N LEU A 63 15.32 25.66 -11.20
CA LEU A 63 16.17 24.48 -11.36
C LEU A 63 17.50 24.78 -12.04
N ALA A 64 17.55 25.76 -12.94
CA ALA A 64 18.79 26.25 -13.54
C ALA A 64 19.77 26.83 -12.48
N THR A 65 19.25 27.39 -11.37
CA THR A 65 20.08 27.88 -10.27
C THR A 65 20.56 26.80 -9.30
N VAL A 66 19.95 25.61 -9.31
CA VAL A 66 20.28 24.54 -8.37
C VAL A 66 21.59 23.86 -8.76
N ALA A 67 22.67 24.23 -8.05
CA ALA A 67 24.03 23.71 -8.19
C ALA A 67 24.44 23.56 -9.68
N PRO A 68 24.46 24.65 -10.46
CA PRO A 68 24.46 24.61 -11.93
C PRO A 68 25.63 23.85 -12.56
N GLN A 69 26.78 23.82 -11.89
CA GLN A 69 28.00 23.15 -12.36
C GLN A 69 28.15 21.73 -11.80
N ALA A 70 27.22 21.26 -10.98
CA ALA A 70 27.31 19.96 -10.35
C ALA A 70 26.72 18.86 -11.24
N ARG A 71 27.16 17.63 -11.03
CA ARG A 71 26.58 16.43 -11.67
C ARG A 71 25.12 16.26 -11.24
N PRO A 72 24.24 15.64 -12.06
CA PRO A 72 22.80 15.54 -11.77
C PRO A 72 22.45 15.01 -10.36
N ALA A 73 23.17 13.99 -9.88
CA ALA A 73 22.93 13.42 -8.54
C ALA A 73 23.26 14.40 -7.39
N LEU A 74 24.23 15.31 -7.58
CA LEU A 74 24.56 16.36 -6.62
C LEU A 74 23.57 17.53 -6.73
N ARG A 75 23.07 17.84 -7.94
CA ARG A 75 21.98 18.80 -8.13
C ARG A 75 20.71 18.34 -7.42
N LEU A 76 20.34 17.06 -7.55
CA LEU A 76 19.24 16.48 -6.77
C LEU A 76 19.48 16.60 -5.25
N ALA A 77 20.70 16.34 -4.79
CA ALA A 77 21.03 16.48 -3.36
C ALA A 77 20.89 17.92 -2.86
N ALA A 78 21.21 18.91 -3.70
CA ALA A 78 20.99 20.32 -3.40
C ALA A 78 19.49 20.65 -3.40
N LEU A 79 18.74 20.23 -4.42
CA LEU A 79 17.29 20.43 -4.51
C LEU A 79 16.57 19.91 -3.25
N VAL A 80 16.86 18.67 -2.82
CA VAL A 80 16.21 18.07 -1.64
C VAL A 80 16.60 18.79 -0.34
N ARG A 81 17.78 19.39 -0.26
CA ARG A 81 18.24 20.14 0.93
C ARG A 81 17.60 21.53 1.00
N ASP A 82 17.40 22.16 -0.16
CA ASP A 82 16.79 23.48 -0.27
C ASP A 82 15.27 23.42 0.00
N PHE A 83 14.66 22.25 -0.22
CA PHE A 83 13.29 21.96 0.17
C PHE A 83 13.09 22.19 1.66
N GLY A 84 12.12 23.04 2.02
CA GLY A 84 11.80 23.40 3.41
C GLY A 84 12.73 24.41 4.07
N ASN A 85 13.91 24.71 3.50
CA ASN A 85 14.88 25.61 4.12
C ASN A 85 14.97 26.99 3.48
N ASN A 86 14.87 27.14 2.13
CA ASN A 86 15.10 28.45 1.48
C ASN A 86 14.53 28.62 0.04
N GLY A 87 13.73 27.69 -0.51
CA GLY A 87 13.28 27.76 -1.93
C GLY A 87 11.77 27.67 -2.16
N PHE A 88 11.10 26.68 -1.55
CA PHE A 88 9.65 26.50 -1.56
C PHE A 88 9.29 25.39 -0.55
N GLN A 89 8.05 25.42 -0.04
CA GLN A 89 7.50 24.38 0.83
C GLN A 89 6.23 23.82 0.17
N VAL A 90 5.93 22.54 0.38
CA VAL A 90 4.63 21.96 0.01
C VAL A 90 3.94 21.47 1.27
N SER A 91 2.75 22.00 1.54
CA SER A 91 1.90 21.56 2.65
C SER A 91 1.09 20.32 2.28
N TYR A 92 0.96 19.37 3.21
CA TYR A 92 0.21 18.14 2.94
C TYR A 92 -1.30 18.40 2.93
N HIS A 93 -1.96 18.03 1.83
CA HIS A 93 -3.42 18.06 1.73
C HIS A 93 -3.91 16.80 1.04
N ALA A 94 -4.57 15.90 1.79
CA ALA A 94 -4.98 14.57 1.30
C ALA A 94 -5.82 14.62 0.01
N GLY A 95 -6.80 15.54 -0.05
CA GLY A 95 -7.68 15.74 -1.22
C GLY A 95 -7.13 16.71 -2.27
N SER A 96 -5.80 16.86 -2.39
CA SER A 96 -5.16 17.75 -3.36
C SER A 96 -4.19 16.98 -4.26
N THR A 97 -4.73 16.15 -5.14
CA THR A 97 -3.98 15.54 -6.23
C THR A 97 -3.81 16.58 -7.35
N LEU A 98 -2.58 17.08 -7.55
CA LEU A 98 -2.25 18.17 -8.48
C LEU A 98 -1.14 17.74 -9.46
N THR A 99 -1.05 18.42 -10.61
CA THR A 99 0.10 18.27 -11.53
C THR A 99 1.39 18.82 -10.90
N ALA A 100 2.54 18.54 -11.53
CA ALA A 100 3.83 19.08 -11.09
C ALA A 100 3.81 20.62 -10.96
N SER A 101 3.36 21.33 -12.01
CA SER A 101 3.27 22.79 -12.01
C SER A 101 2.25 23.34 -11.02
N GLU A 102 1.09 22.70 -10.88
CA GLU A 102 0.07 23.14 -9.92
C GLU A 102 0.56 22.99 -8.47
N THR A 103 1.26 21.88 -8.17
CA THR A 103 1.85 21.64 -6.84
C THR A 103 2.87 22.72 -6.50
N TRP A 104 3.72 23.08 -7.46
CA TRP A 104 4.68 24.18 -7.31
C TRP A 104 4.01 25.52 -7.03
N HIS A 105 3.03 25.89 -7.85
CA HIS A 105 2.38 27.20 -7.73
C HIS A 105 1.50 27.32 -6.49
N GLN A 106 0.81 26.25 -6.10
CA GLN A 106 -0.11 26.26 -4.96
C GLN A 106 0.58 25.92 -3.64
N GLN A 107 1.83 25.43 -3.67
CA GLN A 107 2.59 25.05 -2.48
C GLN A 107 1.84 24.07 -1.55
N ARG A 108 1.02 23.20 -2.15
CA ARG A 108 0.22 22.18 -1.46
C ARG A 108 0.03 20.96 -2.33
N GLY A 109 -0.19 19.80 -1.72
CA GLY A 109 -0.51 18.57 -2.44
C GLY A 109 -0.50 17.35 -1.52
N ASN A 110 -1.00 16.22 -2.01
CA ASN A 110 -0.79 14.92 -1.38
C ASN A 110 0.53 14.26 -1.85
N CYS A 111 0.77 13.02 -1.40
CA CYS A 111 1.98 12.25 -1.73
C CYS A 111 2.23 12.17 -3.24
N LEU A 112 1.17 11.93 -4.01
CA LEU A 112 1.25 11.75 -5.45
C LEU A 112 1.55 13.06 -6.18
N ALA A 113 0.89 14.15 -5.79
CA ALA A 113 1.13 15.49 -6.35
C ALA A 113 2.60 15.91 -6.18
N PHE A 114 3.12 15.76 -4.96
CA PHE A 114 4.53 16.00 -4.65
C PHE A 114 5.46 15.08 -5.43
N THR A 115 5.14 13.79 -5.53
CA THR A 115 5.97 12.83 -6.26
C THR A 115 6.03 13.17 -7.75
N LEU A 116 4.92 13.55 -8.38
CA LEU A 116 4.89 14.03 -9.77
C LEU A 116 5.83 15.23 -9.95
N MET A 117 5.72 16.22 -9.05
CA MET A 117 6.58 17.40 -9.06
C MET A 117 8.07 17.03 -8.91
N MET A 118 8.41 16.20 -7.92
CA MET A 118 9.81 15.80 -7.68
C MET A 118 10.38 14.96 -8.82
N VAL A 119 9.61 14.05 -9.41
CA VAL A 119 10.02 13.29 -10.60
C VAL A 119 10.30 14.24 -11.77
N ALA A 120 9.38 15.17 -12.05
CA ALA A 120 9.53 16.13 -13.14
C ALA A 120 10.78 17.00 -12.96
N MET A 121 10.93 17.60 -11.77
CA MET A 121 12.09 18.45 -11.43
C MET A 121 13.41 17.67 -11.49
N THR A 122 13.43 16.44 -10.98
CA THR A 122 14.65 15.62 -10.97
C THR A 122 15.08 15.21 -12.38
N ARG A 123 14.12 14.90 -13.26
CA ARG A 123 14.39 14.59 -14.67
C ARG A 123 14.93 15.82 -15.41
N GLU A 124 14.40 17.01 -15.14
CA GLU A 124 14.91 18.28 -15.71
C GLU A 124 16.34 18.59 -15.26
N LEU A 125 16.73 18.20 -14.04
CA LEU A 125 18.13 18.27 -13.60
C LEU A 125 19.07 17.27 -14.30
N GLY A 126 18.54 16.40 -15.16
CA GLY A 126 19.27 15.35 -15.88
C GLY A 126 19.52 14.10 -15.05
N ALA A 127 18.85 13.92 -13.91
CA ALA A 127 18.99 12.75 -13.06
C ALA A 127 17.90 11.71 -13.39
N ALA A 128 18.26 10.42 -13.27
CA ALA A 128 17.28 9.36 -13.40
C ALA A 128 16.30 9.42 -12.21
N ALA A 129 15.00 9.47 -12.49
CA ALA A 129 13.97 9.42 -11.47
C ALA A 129 12.78 8.60 -11.94
N TYR A 130 12.22 7.80 -11.04
CA TYR A 130 11.06 6.98 -11.28
C TYR A 130 10.10 7.00 -10.07
N PHE A 131 8.83 6.72 -10.37
CA PHE A 131 7.79 6.51 -9.39
C PHE A 131 7.97 5.17 -8.68
N ASN A 132 7.78 5.16 -7.38
CA ASN A 132 7.90 3.96 -6.57
C ASN A 132 6.70 3.87 -5.63
N GLU A 133 5.93 2.81 -5.81
CA GLU A 133 4.82 2.46 -4.94
C GLU A 133 5.37 1.81 -3.67
N VAL A 134 4.83 2.20 -2.53
CA VAL A 134 5.11 1.59 -1.24
C VAL A 134 3.84 0.90 -0.78
N ASP A 135 3.91 -0.42 -0.61
CA ASP A 135 2.81 -1.20 -0.09
C ASP A 135 2.74 -1.02 1.43
N ILE A 136 2.00 0.00 1.83
CA ILE A 136 1.69 0.22 3.25
C ILE A 136 0.45 -0.61 3.57
N PRO A 137 0.53 -1.55 4.54
CA PRO A 137 -0.62 -2.31 4.97
C PRO A 137 -1.77 -1.36 5.33
N PRO A 138 -3.00 -1.63 4.87
CA PRO A 138 -4.13 -0.76 5.16
C PRO A 138 -4.30 -0.60 6.68
N VAL A 139 -4.45 0.65 7.13
CA VAL A 139 -4.86 0.95 8.50
C VAL A 139 -6.36 0.69 8.57
N TRP A 140 -6.76 -0.38 9.24
CA TRP A 140 -8.17 -0.73 9.39
C TRP A 140 -8.77 0.15 10.47
N ASP A 141 -9.45 1.23 10.08
CA ASP A 141 -10.31 1.99 10.97
C ASP A 141 -11.60 1.18 11.24
N SER A 142 -11.96 1.06 12.51
CA SER A 142 -13.13 0.33 13.00
C SER A 142 -14.44 1.14 12.85
N ALA A 143 -14.38 2.36 12.34
CA ALA A 143 -15.54 3.21 12.09
C ALA A 143 -16.16 2.95 10.69
N GLU A 144 -17.19 2.10 10.70
CA GLU A 144 -18.00 1.69 9.55
C GLU A 144 -18.88 2.82 8.99
N GLU A 145 -18.38 3.76 8.18
CA GLU A 145 -19.30 4.68 7.48
C GLU A 145 -18.70 5.37 6.25
N GLN A 146 -18.27 4.59 5.23
CA GLN A 146 -18.12 5.05 3.84
C GLN A 146 -17.68 3.90 2.92
N THR A 147 -18.09 3.93 1.64
CA THR A 147 -17.51 3.10 0.57
C THR A 147 -15.99 3.14 0.68
N PHE A 148 -15.36 1.97 0.84
CA PHE A 148 -13.93 1.90 1.04
C PHE A 148 -13.24 2.28 -0.26
N VAL A 149 -12.30 3.21 -0.17
CA VAL A 149 -11.47 3.67 -1.27
C VAL A 149 -10.02 3.42 -0.89
N VAL A 150 -9.26 2.78 -1.78
CA VAL A 150 -7.86 2.47 -1.55
C VAL A 150 -7.01 3.68 -1.92
N TYR A 151 -6.25 4.20 -0.96
CA TYR A 151 -5.13 5.10 -1.22
C TYR A 151 -3.83 4.29 -1.14
N ARG A 152 -3.03 4.36 -2.19
CA ARG A 152 -1.68 3.78 -2.21
C ARG A 152 -0.67 4.87 -1.91
N HIS A 153 0.40 4.53 -1.20
CA HIS A 153 1.50 5.46 -0.98
C HIS A 153 2.50 5.38 -2.12
N ILE A 154 3.03 6.54 -2.52
CA ILE A 154 3.95 6.67 -3.64
C ILE A 154 5.03 7.68 -3.29
N ASN A 155 6.25 7.39 -3.71
CA ASN A 155 7.39 8.29 -3.58
C ASN A 155 8.25 8.25 -4.85
N MET A 156 9.27 9.12 -4.89
CA MET A 156 10.24 9.15 -5.98
C MET A 156 11.50 8.40 -5.56
N VAL A 157 12.06 7.62 -6.48
CA VAL A 157 13.40 7.06 -6.34
C VAL A 157 14.30 7.54 -7.46
N SER A 158 15.54 7.87 -7.11
CA SER A 158 16.63 8.18 -8.04
C SER A 158 17.82 7.27 -7.75
N GLU A 159 18.36 6.65 -8.80
CA GLU A 159 19.52 5.76 -8.71
C GLU A 159 20.70 6.36 -9.46
N SER A 160 21.87 6.32 -8.82
CA SER A 160 23.11 6.81 -9.41
C SER A 160 24.31 6.05 -8.86
N ARG A 161 25.52 6.37 -9.36
CA ARG A 161 26.77 5.87 -8.75
C ARG A 161 26.95 6.28 -7.29
N LEU A 162 26.23 7.30 -6.81
CA LEU A 162 26.22 7.73 -5.41
C LEU A 162 25.22 6.93 -4.54
N GLY A 163 24.50 5.98 -5.13
CA GLY A 163 23.52 5.13 -4.45
C GLY A 163 22.06 5.46 -4.82
N ARG A 164 21.16 4.76 -4.11
CA ARG A 164 19.70 4.92 -4.19
C ARG A 164 19.26 6.06 -3.29
N ARG A 165 18.52 7.01 -3.84
CA ARG A 165 17.91 8.14 -3.14
C ARG A 165 16.40 7.98 -3.19
N VAL A 166 15.74 7.99 -2.04
CA VAL A 166 14.28 8.07 -1.92
C VAL A 166 13.91 9.50 -1.53
N VAL A 167 12.91 10.06 -2.21
CA VAL A 167 12.32 11.36 -1.89
C VAL A 167 10.84 11.14 -1.67
N ASP A 168 10.41 11.32 -0.43
CA ASP A 168 9.06 11.07 0.04
C ASP A 168 8.49 12.37 0.63
N PHE A 169 7.17 12.54 0.59
CA PHE A 169 6.51 13.67 1.23
C PHE A 169 6.71 13.62 2.74
N ASN A 170 6.59 12.42 3.31
CA ASN A 170 6.79 12.19 4.75
C ASN A 170 8.01 11.30 4.96
N LEU A 171 9.20 11.89 4.86
CA LEU A 171 10.47 11.20 5.11
C LEU A 171 10.55 10.62 6.52
N GLU A 172 9.85 11.19 7.50
CA GLU A 172 9.82 10.70 8.89
C GLU A 172 9.00 9.41 9.03
N ALA A 173 7.93 9.26 8.26
CA ALA A 173 7.13 8.03 8.19
C ALA A 173 7.61 7.03 7.13
N TYR A 174 8.64 7.38 6.34
CA TYR A 174 9.21 6.45 5.36
C TYR A 174 9.89 5.28 6.08
N ASP A 175 9.32 4.09 5.92
CA ASP A 175 9.93 2.85 6.38
C ASP A 175 10.41 2.01 5.18
N PRO A 176 11.73 1.86 4.97
CA PRO A 176 12.25 1.04 3.87
C PRO A 176 11.91 -0.45 4.01
N VAL A 177 11.35 -0.84 5.16
CA VAL A 177 10.89 -2.19 5.49
C VAL A 177 9.63 -2.59 4.71
N TYR A 178 8.83 -1.64 4.22
CA TYR A 178 7.67 -1.97 3.38
C TYR A 178 8.09 -2.44 2.00
N ASP A 179 7.26 -3.28 1.38
CA ASP A 179 7.48 -3.73 0.02
C ASP A 179 7.35 -2.55 -0.93
N GLN A 180 8.25 -2.50 -1.91
CA GLN A 180 8.35 -1.38 -2.83
C GLN A 180 8.42 -1.88 -4.25
N ARG A 181 7.72 -1.17 -5.14
CA ARG A 181 7.67 -1.51 -6.55
C ARG A 181 7.83 -0.26 -7.40
N ARG A 182 8.80 -0.32 -8.31
CA ARG A 182 8.94 0.68 -9.37
C ARG A 182 7.69 0.68 -10.25
N LEU A 183 7.12 1.86 -10.45
CA LEU A 183 6.04 2.10 -11.38
C LEU A 183 6.56 2.75 -12.68
N THR A 184 5.89 2.42 -13.77
CA THR A 184 5.98 3.20 -15.02
C THR A 184 5.21 4.51 -14.90
N ASP A 185 5.52 5.50 -15.74
CA ASP A 185 4.78 6.76 -15.79
C ASP A 185 3.29 6.52 -16.08
N ARG A 186 2.97 5.61 -17.02
CA ARG A 186 1.59 5.20 -17.31
C ARG A 186 0.87 4.70 -16.06
N GLN A 187 1.57 3.94 -15.21
CA GLN A 187 0.99 3.42 -13.97
C GLN A 187 0.74 4.54 -12.94
N ALA A 188 1.73 5.40 -12.72
CA ALA A 188 1.60 6.54 -11.81
C ALA A 188 0.50 7.51 -12.27
N PHE A 189 0.36 7.72 -13.58
CA PHE A 189 -0.69 8.57 -14.15
C PHE A 189 -2.08 7.98 -13.95
N ALA A 190 -2.23 6.65 -14.06
CA ALA A 190 -3.50 6.02 -13.72
C ALA A 190 -3.88 6.24 -12.24
N GLN A 191 -2.91 6.18 -11.32
CA GLN A 191 -3.16 6.53 -9.91
C GLN A 191 -3.56 7.99 -9.75
N TYR A 192 -2.96 8.91 -10.51
CA TYR A 192 -3.35 10.33 -10.51
C TYR A 192 -4.81 10.50 -10.91
N TYR A 193 -5.21 9.93 -12.05
CA TYR A 193 -6.58 10.03 -12.52
C TYR A 193 -7.54 9.30 -11.56
N SER A 194 -7.13 8.20 -10.94
CA SER A 194 -7.92 7.53 -9.90
C SER A 194 -8.18 8.43 -8.69
N ASN A 195 -7.13 9.02 -8.12
CA ASN A 195 -7.25 9.92 -6.96
C ASN A 195 -8.11 11.14 -7.29
N ARG A 196 -7.93 11.75 -8.47
CA ARG A 196 -8.79 12.83 -8.96
C ARG A 196 -10.25 12.39 -9.07
N GLY A 197 -10.50 11.20 -9.59
CA GLY A 197 -11.84 10.62 -9.68
C GLY A 197 -12.49 10.47 -8.31
N ILE A 198 -11.74 9.99 -7.33
CA ILE A 198 -12.19 9.86 -5.93
C ILE A 198 -12.48 11.23 -5.30
N GLU A 199 -11.60 12.21 -5.47
CA GLU A 199 -11.78 13.57 -4.94
C GLU A 199 -13.05 14.23 -5.52
N LEU A 200 -13.28 14.08 -6.83
CA LEU A 200 -14.47 14.59 -7.50
C LEU A 200 -15.75 13.86 -7.06
N MET A 201 -15.66 12.54 -6.87
CA MET A 201 -16.74 11.72 -6.33
C MET A 201 -17.10 12.15 -4.90
N GLN A 202 -16.11 12.50 -4.06
CA GLN A 202 -16.35 13.05 -2.73
C GLN A 202 -16.96 14.45 -2.77
N ALA A 203 -16.62 15.25 -3.79
CA ALA A 203 -17.23 16.55 -4.04
C ALA A 203 -18.64 16.48 -4.67
N GLY A 204 -19.13 15.27 -5.01
CA GLY A 204 -20.45 15.06 -5.62
C GLY A 204 -20.50 15.24 -7.14
N ASP A 205 -19.38 15.57 -7.80
CA ASP A 205 -19.32 15.66 -9.26
C ASP A 205 -19.08 14.27 -9.88
N HIS A 206 -20.15 13.47 -9.93
CA HIS A 206 -20.10 12.10 -10.44
C HIS A 206 -19.67 12.05 -11.92
N GLY A 207 -20.07 13.02 -12.74
CA GLY A 207 -19.73 13.06 -14.16
C GLY A 207 -18.25 13.29 -14.41
N ALA A 208 -17.63 14.24 -13.70
CA ALA A 208 -16.19 14.44 -13.77
C ALA A 208 -15.43 13.28 -13.13
N ALA A 209 -15.94 12.73 -12.01
CA ALA A 209 -15.36 11.54 -11.39
C ALA A 209 -15.29 10.36 -12.36
N PHE A 210 -16.38 10.09 -13.09
CA PHE A 210 -16.46 9.04 -14.09
C PHE A 210 -15.38 9.21 -15.17
N ARG A 211 -15.26 10.42 -15.75
CA ARG A 211 -14.26 10.70 -16.79
C ARG A 211 -12.83 10.44 -16.30
N HIS A 212 -12.52 10.78 -15.06
CA HIS A 212 -11.20 10.54 -14.47
C HIS A 212 -10.97 9.05 -14.18
N LEU A 213 -11.93 8.34 -13.58
CA LEU A 213 -11.82 6.90 -13.34
C LEU A 213 -11.71 6.11 -14.65
N ARG A 214 -12.47 6.49 -15.68
CA ARG A 214 -12.35 5.89 -17.01
C ARG A 214 -10.96 6.12 -17.62
N LYS A 215 -10.41 7.34 -17.54
CA LYS A 215 -9.03 7.60 -17.98
C LYS A 215 -8.02 6.74 -17.23
N ALA A 216 -8.21 6.54 -15.93
CA ALA A 216 -7.37 5.64 -15.14
C ALA A 216 -7.45 4.19 -15.64
N ILE A 217 -8.66 3.70 -15.93
CA ILE A 217 -8.89 2.33 -16.44
C ILE A 217 -8.30 2.16 -17.84
N ASP A 218 -8.42 3.16 -18.73
CA ASP A 218 -7.78 3.12 -20.06
C ASP A 218 -6.23 3.01 -19.94
N LEU A 219 -5.66 3.62 -18.90
CA LEU A 219 -4.23 3.52 -18.61
C LEU A 219 -3.85 2.19 -17.95
N GLN A 220 -4.71 1.58 -17.14
CA GLN A 220 -4.46 0.32 -16.44
C GLN A 220 -5.71 -0.58 -16.38
N PRO A 221 -6.09 -1.25 -17.48
CA PRO A 221 -7.36 -1.99 -17.54
C PRO A 221 -7.40 -3.22 -16.61
N GLY A 222 -6.24 -3.77 -16.27
CA GLY A 222 -6.09 -4.93 -15.37
C GLY A 222 -5.98 -4.59 -13.88
N SER A 223 -6.25 -3.35 -13.47
CA SER A 223 -6.17 -2.96 -12.05
C SER A 223 -7.51 -3.19 -11.33
N SER A 224 -7.55 -4.14 -10.40
CA SER A 224 -8.73 -4.42 -9.57
C SER A 224 -9.20 -3.19 -8.77
N ASP A 225 -8.27 -2.41 -8.23
CA ASP A 225 -8.56 -1.18 -7.47
C ASP A 225 -9.35 -0.16 -8.31
N LEU A 226 -9.02 -0.01 -9.59
CA LEU A 226 -9.72 0.96 -10.46
C LEU A 226 -11.17 0.55 -10.74
N TRP A 227 -11.41 -0.74 -10.94
CA TRP A 227 -12.77 -1.29 -11.06
C TRP A 227 -13.54 -1.18 -9.75
N SER A 228 -12.87 -1.36 -8.61
CA SER A 228 -13.45 -1.14 -7.29
C SER A 228 -13.84 0.34 -7.08
N ASN A 229 -13.00 1.28 -7.48
CA ASN A 229 -13.30 2.71 -7.43
C ASN A 229 -14.45 3.10 -8.38
N LEU A 230 -14.53 2.50 -9.57
CA LEU A 230 -15.66 2.68 -10.47
C LEU A 230 -16.97 2.15 -9.87
N GLY A 231 -16.93 0.98 -9.23
CA GLY A 231 -18.07 0.45 -8.48
C GLY A 231 -18.50 1.37 -7.33
N ALA A 232 -17.53 1.98 -6.64
CA ALA A 232 -17.79 2.97 -5.60
C ALA A 232 -18.51 4.20 -6.12
N LEU A 233 -18.12 4.70 -7.30
CA LEU A 233 -18.80 5.80 -7.97
C LEU A 233 -20.25 5.43 -8.32
N TYR A 234 -20.47 4.29 -8.98
CA TYR A 234 -21.81 3.83 -9.32
C TYR A 234 -22.70 3.64 -8.09
N SER A 235 -22.15 3.05 -7.03
CA SER A 235 -22.85 2.84 -5.75
C SER A 235 -23.30 4.17 -5.14
N ARG A 236 -22.42 5.16 -5.08
CA ARG A 236 -22.75 6.52 -4.58
C ARG A 236 -23.74 7.26 -5.46
N ALA A 237 -23.72 7.00 -6.76
CA ALA A 237 -24.67 7.57 -7.71
C ALA A 237 -26.02 6.80 -7.75
N GLY A 238 -26.19 5.72 -6.98
CA GLY A 238 -27.43 4.94 -6.92
C GLY A 238 -27.60 3.88 -8.02
N HIS A 239 -26.58 3.69 -8.86
CA HIS A 239 -26.57 2.71 -9.96
C HIS A 239 -26.13 1.34 -9.46
N VAL A 240 -27.05 0.64 -8.80
CA VAL A 240 -26.78 -0.60 -8.07
C VAL A 240 -26.27 -1.73 -8.98
N SER A 241 -26.80 -1.85 -10.20
CA SER A 241 -26.41 -2.94 -11.12
C SER A 241 -24.98 -2.74 -11.64
N GLU A 242 -24.65 -1.52 -12.05
CA GLU A 242 -23.35 -1.13 -12.58
C GLU A 242 -22.28 -1.18 -11.48
N ALA A 243 -22.65 -0.81 -10.25
CA ALA A 243 -21.80 -0.95 -9.08
C ALA A 243 -21.43 -2.42 -8.84
N GLU A 244 -22.42 -3.31 -8.82
CA GLU A 244 -22.23 -4.74 -8.63
C GLU A 244 -21.32 -5.35 -9.70
N GLN A 245 -21.59 -5.07 -10.98
CA GLN A 245 -20.78 -5.55 -12.10
C GLN A 245 -19.34 -5.03 -12.02
N SER A 246 -19.13 -3.76 -11.66
CA SER A 246 -17.80 -3.16 -11.51
C SER A 246 -17.02 -3.82 -10.36
N TYR A 247 -17.65 -4.07 -9.22
CA TYR A 247 -16.99 -4.79 -8.13
C TYR A 247 -16.72 -6.26 -8.46
N GLN A 248 -17.63 -6.93 -9.18
CA GLN A 248 -17.40 -8.29 -9.65
C GLN A 248 -16.22 -8.35 -10.63
N GLN A 249 -16.06 -7.34 -11.51
CA GLN A 249 -14.89 -7.22 -12.36
C GLN A 249 -13.60 -7.02 -11.55
N ALA A 250 -13.65 -6.22 -10.47
CA ALA A 250 -12.52 -6.11 -9.55
C ALA A 250 -12.14 -7.48 -8.92
N LEU A 251 -13.14 -8.28 -8.55
CA LEU A 251 -12.93 -9.63 -8.01
C LEU A 251 -12.52 -10.68 -9.04
N ALA A 252 -12.85 -10.47 -10.32
CA ALA A 252 -12.36 -11.30 -11.42
C ALA A 252 -10.85 -11.06 -11.66
N LEU A 253 -10.39 -9.82 -11.50
CA LEU A 253 -8.97 -9.45 -11.60
C LEU A 253 -8.16 -9.85 -10.35
N ASP A 254 -8.76 -9.69 -9.17
CA ASP A 254 -8.18 -10.08 -7.88
C ASP A 254 -9.26 -10.65 -6.97
N SER A 255 -9.30 -11.98 -6.88
CA SER A 255 -10.31 -12.70 -6.07
C SER A 255 -10.18 -12.45 -4.57
N ALA A 256 -9.06 -11.91 -4.10
CA ALA A 256 -8.81 -11.56 -2.71
C ALA A 256 -8.96 -10.05 -2.43
N HIS A 257 -9.45 -9.26 -3.39
CA HIS A 257 -9.56 -7.81 -3.25
C HIS A 257 -10.59 -7.42 -2.16
N LEU A 258 -10.09 -7.26 -0.92
CA LEU A 258 -10.89 -7.06 0.28
C LEU A 258 -11.85 -5.86 0.19
N VAL A 259 -11.43 -4.78 -0.48
CA VAL A 259 -12.24 -3.57 -0.62
C VAL A 259 -13.46 -3.81 -1.52
N ALA A 260 -13.30 -4.49 -2.66
CA ALA A 260 -14.45 -4.87 -3.48
C ALA A 260 -15.37 -5.88 -2.76
N ILE A 261 -14.82 -6.85 -2.01
CA ILE A 261 -15.62 -7.80 -1.21
C ILE A 261 -16.47 -7.03 -0.18
N SER A 262 -15.87 -6.11 0.57
CA SER A 262 -16.58 -5.29 1.57
C SER A 262 -17.57 -4.31 0.95
N ASN A 263 -17.26 -3.76 -0.22
CA ASN A 263 -18.19 -2.87 -0.91
C ASN A 263 -19.39 -3.63 -1.52
N LEU A 264 -19.20 -4.85 -2.06
CA LEU A 264 -20.29 -5.72 -2.51
C LEU A 264 -21.19 -6.15 -1.36
N GLU A 265 -20.58 -6.57 -0.24
CA GLU A 265 -21.29 -6.89 0.98
C GLU A 265 -22.26 -5.75 1.37
N ARG A 266 -21.73 -4.53 1.47
CA ARG A 266 -22.54 -3.34 1.81
C ARG A 266 -23.61 -3.05 0.75
N LEU A 267 -23.26 -3.12 -0.53
CA LEU A 267 -24.19 -2.90 -1.64
C LEU A 267 -25.38 -3.88 -1.56
N TYR A 268 -25.12 -5.15 -1.25
CA TYR A 268 -26.16 -6.15 -1.06
C TYR A 268 -27.00 -5.88 0.19
N ARG A 269 -26.37 -5.43 1.27
CA ARG A 269 -27.08 -5.08 2.51
C ARG A 269 -28.05 -3.92 2.29
N VAL A 270 -27.60 -2.85 1.65
CA VAL A 270 -28.42 -1.66 1.34
C VAL A 270 -29.51 -1.97 0.30
N SER A 271 -29.25 -2.87 -0.65
CA SER A 271 -30.26 -3.30 -1.64
C SER A 271 -31.19 -4.41 -1.15
N GLY A 272 -31.14 -4.78 0.14
CA GLY A 272 -32.03 -5.79 0.74
C GLY A 272 -31.70 -7.24 0.37
N ARG A 273 -30.59 -7.48 -0.32
CA ARG A 273 -30.11 -8.81 -0.75
C ARG A 273 -29.29 -9.48 0.35
N THR A 274 -29.92 -9.71 1.51
CA THR A 274 -29.28 -10.13 2.75
C THR A 274 -28.48 -11.43 2.63
N GLY A 275 -28.99 -12.44 1.91
CA GLY A 275 -28.27 -13.70 1.72
C GLY A 275 -26.92 -13.53 1.00
N LEU A 276 -26.85 -12.64 0.01
CA LEU A 276 -25.58 -12.29 -0.65
C LEU A 276 -24.68 -11.48 0.28
N ALA A 277 -25.25 -10.51 1.02
CA ALA A 277 -24.50 -9.73 2.00
C ALA A 277 -23.81 -10.65 3.03
N ASP A 278 -24.53 -11.60 3.62
CA ASP A 278 -23.97 -12.54 4.61
C ASP A 278 -22.86 -13.42 4.01
N ALA A 279 -23.03 -13.85 2.76
CA ALA A 279 -22.04 -14.65 2.05
C ALA A 279 -20.74 -13.86 1.80
N TYR A 280 -20.86 -12.60 1.35
CA TYR A 280 -19.71 -11.70 1.16
C TYR A 280 -19.08 -11.26 2.49
N ALA A 281 -19.86 -11.09 3.56
CA ALA A 281 -19.35 -10.83 4.90
C ALA A 281 -18.52 -12.02 5.42
N LYS A 282 -18.99 -13.26 5.20
CA LYS A 282 -18.23 -14.48 5.52
C LYS A 282 -16.94 -14.54 4.70
N ARG A 283 -17.00 -14.23 3.40
CA ARG A 283 -15.83 -14.17 2.52
C ARG A 283 -14.83 -13.12 3.00
N ALA A 284 -15.26 -11.90 3.35
CA ALA A 284 -14.40 -10.85 3.90
C ALA A 284 -13.70 -11.30 5.18
N ARG A 285 -14.44 -11.90 6.14
CA ARG A 285 -13.86 -12.47 7.37
C ARG A 285 -12.84 -13.57 7.07
N HIS A 286 -13.15 -14.45 6.12
CA HIS A 286 -12.24 -15.50 5.71
C HIS A 286 -10.93 -14.94 5.14
N HIS A 287 -10.99 -14.01 4.17
CA HIS A 287 -9.79 -13.39 3.60
C HIS A 287 -8.99 -12.60 4.66
N ARG A 288 -9.64 -11.85 5.56
CA ARG A 288 -8.94 -11.17 6.66
C ARG A 288 -8.22 -12.15 7.59
N ALA A 289 -8.86 -13.26 7.97
CA ALA A 289 -8.26 -14.25 8.85
C ALA A 289 -7.10 -15.04 8.21
N HIS A 290 -7.07 -15.12 6.88
CA HIS A 290 -6.02 -15.77 6.09
C HIS A 290 -5.05 -14.77 5.42
N ASN A 291 -5.16 -13.48 5.77
CA ASN A 291 -4.20 -12.47 5.35
C ASN A 291 -3.16 -12.32 6.48
N PRO A 292 -1.92 -12.80 6.30
CA PRO A 292 -0.88 -12.70 7.32
C PRO A 292 -0.58 -11.24 7.70
N TYR A 293 -0.74 -10.30 6.76
CA TYR A 293 -0.52 -8.87 7.00
C TYR A 293 -1.64 -8.22 7.84
N PHE A 294 -2.87 -8.74 7.76
CA PHE A 294 -3.93 -8.34 8.67
C PHE A 294 -3.63 -8.80 10.10
N LEU A 295 -3.14 -10.03 10.26
CA LEU A 295 -2.71 -10.56 11.56
C LEU A 295 -1.51 -9.79 12.11
N TYR A 296 -0.54 -9.44 11.25
CA TYR A 296 0.58 -8.59 11.61
C TYR A 296 0.14 -7.18 12.05
N TYR A 297 -0.83 -6.57 11.36
CA TYR A 297 -1.42 -5.29 11.78
C TYR A 297 -2.05 -5.39 13.17
N GLN A 298 -2.87 -6.42 13.41
CA GLN A 298 -3.46 -6.67 14.73
C GLN A 298 -2.37 -6.85 15.81
N ALA A 299 -1.30 -7.57 15.47
CA ALA A 299 -0.17 -7.74 16.38
C ALA A 299 0.54 -6.42 16.69
N ARG A 300 0.74 -5.56 15.69
CA ARG A 300 1.38 -4.26 15.86
C ARG A 300 0.53 -3.35 16.76
N SER A 301 -0.77 -3.28 16.52
CA SER A 301 -1.70 -2.54 17.39
C SER A 301 -1.63 -3.05 18.82
N ALA A 302 -1.73 -4.38 19.01
CA ALA A 302 -1.64 -4.98 20.35
C ALA A 302 -0.29 -4.70 21.03
N TYR A 303 0.81 -4.69 20.27
CA TYR A 303 2.14 -4.32 20.78
C TYR A 303 2.21 -2.85 21.22
N GLU A 304 1.68 -1.94 20.40
CA GLU A 304 1.60 -0.50 20.69
C GLU A 304 0.74 -0.23 21.94
N ASP A 305 -0.34 -1.00 22.11
CA ASP A 305 -1.22 -0.96 23.29
C ASP A 305 -0.61 -1.65 24.53
N GLY A 306 0.60 -2.21 24.42
CA GLY A 306 1.29 -2.95 25.50
C GLY A 306 0.72 -4.34 25.78
N ASN A 307 -0.24 -4.82 24.98
CA ASN A 307 -0.78 -6.17 25.05
C ASN A 307 0.10 -7.17 24.28
N TYR A 308 1.30 -7.42 24.82
CA TYR A 308 2.30 -8.26 24.16
C TYR A 308 1.87 -9.72 24.00
N ALA A 309 0.99 -10.24 24.87
CA ALA A 309 0.49 -11.60 24.77
C ALA A 309 -0.44 -11.79 23.55
N ASP A 310 -1.33 -10.84 23.27
CA ASP A 310 -2.12 -10.89 22.04
C ASP A 310 -1.25 -10.64 20.81
N ALA A 311 -0.30 -9.70 20.89
CA ALA A 311 0.66 -9.49 19.80
C ALA A 311 1.39 -10.78 19.41
N GLU A 312 1.91 -11.52 20.38
CA GLU A 312 2.58 -12.81 20.17
C GLU A 312 1.64 -13.84 19.53
N LYS A 313 0.40 -13.92 20.02
CA LYS A 313 -0.63 -14.82 19.48
C LYS A 313 -0.92 -14.53 18.00
N GLN A 314 -1.09 -13.26 17.64
CA GLN A 314 -1.36 -12.87 16.25
C GLN A 314 -0.12 -13.10 15.36
N LEU A 315 1.09 -12.81 15.84
CA LEU A 315 2.33 -13.07 15.11
C LEU A 315 2.58 -14.55 14.87
N LYS A 316 2.30 -15.41 15.86
CA LYS A 316 2.35 -16.87 15.68
C LYS A 316 1.41 -17.33 14.56
N ARG A 317 0.24 -16.70 14.41
CA ARG A 317 -0.69 -16.99 13.31
C ARG A 317 -0.18 -16.45 11.98
N ALA A 318 0.36 -15.24 11.94
CA ALA A 318 0.94 -14.62 10.75
C ALA A 318 2.12 -15.45 10.20
N LEU A 319 3.07 -15.82 11.07
CA LEU A 319 4.23 -16.64 10.72
C LEU A 319 3.87 -18.05 10.25
N ARG A 320 2.77 -18.63 10.74
CA ARG A 320 2.26 -19.91 10.20
C ARG A 320 1.72 -19.79 8.76
N GLN A 321 1.27 -18.61 8.37
CA GLN A 321 0.74 -18.36 7.03
C GLN A 321 1.84 -17.89 6.05
N HIS A 322 2.83 -17.17 6.56
CA HIS A 322 3.93 -16.61 5.77
C HIS A 322 5.15 -16.48 6.67
N GLU A 323 6.00 -17.51 6.64
CA GLU A 323 7.13 -17.66 7.57
C GLU A 323 8.34 -16.79 7.21
N ASP A 324 8.49 -16.40 5.95
CA ASP A 324 9.65 -15.71 5.40
C ASP A 324 9.51 -14.17 5.42
N ASP A 325 8.50 -13.62 6.10
CA ASP A 325 8.36 -12.17 6.23
C ASP A 325 9.24 -11.63 7.36
N HIS A 326 10.29 -10.87 6.99
CA HIS A 326 11.23 -10.27 7.94
C HIS A 326 10.58 -9.31 8.94
N ARG A 327 9.42 -8.73 8.63
CA ARG A 327 8.68 -7.78 9.49
C ARG A 327 8.00 -8.51 10.63
N PHE A 328 7.46 -9.69 10.34
CA PHE A 328 6.82 -10.54 11.35
C PHE A 328 7.85 -11.05 12.33
N HIS A 329 8.98 -11.52 11.81
CA HIS A 329 10.13 -11.88 12.62
C HIS A 329 10.63 -10.71 13.46
N PHE A 330 10.76 -9.51 12.88
CA PHE A 330 11.23 -8.35 13.65
C PHE A 330 10.28 -7.98 14.80
N LEU A 331 8.98 -7.90 14.53
CA LEU A 331 7.99 -7.58 15.57
C LEU A 331 7.86 -8.71 16.60
N MET A 332 8.00 -9.97 16.21
CA MET A 332 8.07 -11.09 17.15
C MET A 332 9.30 -10.99 18.03
N GLY A 333 10.47 -10.64 17.48
CA GLY A 333 11.67 -10.39 18.27
C GLY A 333 11.46 -9.32 19.34
N LEU A 334 10.79 -8.20 18.97
CA LEU A 334 10.43 -7.13 19.89
C LEU A 334 9.41 -7.59 20.95
N THR A 335 8.41 -8.36 20.53
CA THR A 335 7.33 -8.86 21.39
C THR A 335 7.87 -9.86 22.42
N SER A 336 8.67 -10.84 21.98
CA SER A 336 9.33 -11.81 22.86
C SER A 336 10.26 -11.13 23.85
N PHE A 337 10.98 -10.07 23.44
CA PHE A 337 11.80 -9.28 24.36
C PHE A 337 10.97 -8.64 25.47
N ARG A 338 9.82 -8.04 25.12
CA ARG A 338 8.89 -7.43 26.10
C ARG A 338 8.23 -8.45 27.02
N LEU A 339 8.06 -9.69 26.56
CA LEU A 339 7.57 -10.81 27.34
C LEU A 339 8.66 -11.49 28.20
N GLY A 340 9.93 -11.09 28.05
CA GLY A 340 11.06 -11.67 28.78
C GLY A 340 11.63 -12.96 28.17
N ASP A 341 11.13 -13.41 27.01
CA ASP A 341 11.70 -14.55 26.28
C ASP A 341 12.87 -14.10 25.40
N VAL A 342 14.04 -13.97 26.04
CA VAL A 342 15.28 -13.53 25.40
C VAL A 342 15.74 -14.51 24.31
N LYS A 343 15.48 -15.80 24.47
CA LYS A 343 15.88 -16.83 23.51
C LYS A 343 15.09 -16.67 22.21
N SER A 344 13.76 -16.66 22.30
CA SER A 344 12.87 -16.45 21.15
C SER A 344 13.14 -15.09 20.49
N SER A 345 13.37 -14.06 21.30
CA SER A 345 13.70 -12.72 20.80
C SER A 345 14.94 -12.73 19.89
N ARG A 346 16.03 -13.36 20.32
CA ARG A 346 17.26 -13.48 19.55
C ARG A 346 17.04 -14.25 18.24
N GLU A 347 16.36 -15.39 18.30
CA GLU A 347 16.05 -16.22 17.13
C GLU A 347 15.28 -15.42 16.07
N HIS A 348 14.22 -14.72 16.48
CA HIS A 348 13.38 -13.95 15.58
C HIS A 348 14.09 -12.71 15.02
N PHE A 349 14.93 -12.02 15.79
CA PHE A 349 15.77 -10.96 15.22
C PHE A 349 16.74 -11.51 14.18
N THR A 350 17.44 -12.62 14.47
CA THR A 350 18.35 -13.24 13.49
C THR A 350 17.63 -13.55 12.17
N GLN A 351 16.44 -14.14 12.23
CA GLN A 351 15.62 -14.37 11.03
C GLN A 351 15.21 -13.07 10.33
N ALA A 352 14.80 -12.04 11.08
CA ALA A 352 14.43 -10.75 10.49
C ALA A 352 15.58 -10.12 9.68
N PHE A 353 16.82 -10.17 10.18
CA PHE A 353 17.97 -9.63 9.46
C PHE A 353 18.40 -10.51 8.28
N LEU A 354 18.31 -11.84 8.41
CA LEU A 354 18.55 -12.76 7.30
C LEU A 354 17.57 -12.53 6.14
N LEU A 355 16.30 -12.35 6.44
CA LEU A 355 15.21 -12.22 5.47
C LEU A 355 15.08 -10.81 4.88
N ALA A 356 15.58 -9.76 5.56
CA ALA A 356 15.48 -8.36 5.12
C ALA A 356 16.05 -8.10 3.71
N GLY A 357 17.03 -8.89 3.28
CA GLY A 357 17.54 -8.96 1.92
C GLY A 357 18.22 -7.68 1.36
N ASN A 358 18.17 -6.55 2.08
CA ASN A 358 18.76 -5.29 1.65
C ASN A 358 19.33 -4.43 2.80
N PRO A 359 20.40 -3.66 2.55
CA PRO A 359 21.04 -2.85 3.59
C PRO A 359 20.17 -1.73 4.18
N ALA A 360 19.16 -1.22 3.46
CA ALA A 360 18.33 -0.14 3.98
C ALA A 360 17.41 -0.64 5.09
N THR A 361 16.79 -1.81 4.90
CA THR A 361 15.97 -2.52 5.89
C THR A 361 16.82 -2.97 7.09
N GLU A 362 17.98 -3.57 6.86
CA GLU A 362 18.91 -3.96 7.95
C GLU A 362 19.30 -2.75 8.81
N ASN A 363 19.66 -1.62 8.17
CA ASN A 363 19.99 -0.39 8.89
C ASN A 363 18.79 0.17 9.65
N ALA A 364 17.57 0.07 9.12
CA ALA A 364 16.37 0.50 9.81
C ALA A 364 16.11 -0.34 11.08
N TYR A 365 16.23 -1.65 10.98
CA TYR A 365 16.14 -2.57 12.13
C TYR A 365 17.22 -2.30 13.17
N ALA A 366 18.47 -2.11 12.76
CA ALA A 366 19.57 -1.80 13.68
C ALA A 366 19.39 -0.45 14.40
N ARG A 367 18.76 0.54 13.77
CA ARG A 367 18.38 1.81 14.44
C ARG A 367 17.26 1.58 15.47
N LYS A 368 16.20 0.86 15.08
CA LYS A 368 15.05 0.56 15.96
C LYS A 368 15.50 -0.21 17.20
N LEU A 369 16.33 -1.25 17.06
CA LEU A 369 16.86 -2.03 18.18
C LEU A 369 17.66 -1.19 19.17
N ARG A 370 18.54 -0.32 18.68
CA ARG A 370 19.33 0.57 19.54
C ARG A 370 18.44 1.52 20.34
N ALA A 371 17.41 2.07 19.72
CA ALA A 371 16.47 2.97 20.40
C ALA A 371 15.66 2.24 21.50
N ILE A 372 15.21 1.01 21.22
CA ILE A 372 14.31 0.24 22.10
C ILE A 372 15.02 -0.37 23.31
N SER A 373 16.31 -0.66 23.17
CA SER A 373 17.14 -1.31 24.19
C SER A 373 18.06 -0.36 24.95
N GLY A 374 17.97 0.96 24.71
CA GLY A 374 18.96 1.91 25.23
C GLY A 374 20.40 1.63 24.74
N GLY A 375 20.57 0.80 23.71
CA GLY A 375 21.85 0.34 23.19
C GLY A 375 22.30 -1.05 23.69
N GLU A 376 21.54 -1.71 24.55
CA GLU A 376 21.82 -3.06 25.09
C GLU A 376 21.72 -4.16 24.02
N LEU A 377 20.83 -4.02 23.03
CA LEU A 377 20.69 -4.97 21.92
C LEU A 377 21.38 -4.42 20.68
N ARG A 378 22.41 -5.14 20.22
CA ARG A 378 23.12 -4.82 18.97
C ARG A 378 23.09 -6.02 18.02
N PHE A 379 22.83 -5.74 16.75
CA PHE A 379 22.97 -6.71 15.67
C PHE A 379 24.24 -6.39 14.87
N GLU A 380 25.13 -7.36 14.75
CA GLU A 380 26.33 -7.27 13.89
C GLU A 380 26.04 -8.01 12.58
N SER A 381 25.94 -7.27 11.48
CA SER A 381 25.78 -7.87 10.14
C SER A 381 27.11 -8.50 9.70
N PRO A 382 27.13 -9.72 9.12
CA PRO A 382 28.36 -10.28 8.60
C PRO A 382 28.89 -9.41 7.48
N GLY A 383 30.14 -8.98 7.56
CA GLY A 383 30.81 -8.31 6.44
C GLY A 383 30.67 -9.20 5.19
N ARG A 384 30.14 -8.65 4.09
CA ARG A 384 29.97 -9.36 2.80
C ARG A 384 31.33 -9.71 2.17
N ARG A 385 32.11 -10.61 2.75
CA ARG A 385 33.21 -11.36 2.10
C ARG A 385 33.34 -12.72 2.78
N GLY A 386 33.41 -13.76 1.94
CA GLY A 386 33.22 -15.15 2.33
C GLY A 386 33.99 -15.59 3.56
N ALA A 387 33.25 -16.12 4.53
CA ALA A 387 33.72 -17.02 5.57
C ALA A 387 32.51 -17.87 6.02
N ALA A 388 32.78 -19.11 6.39
CA ALA A 388 31.81 -20.10 6.86
C ALA A 388 30.87 -19.52 7.94
N THR A 389 29.59 -19.91 7.88
CA THR A 389 28.50 -19.64 8.84
C THR A 389 28.85 -18.61 9.92
N PRO A 390 28.62 -17.30 9.68
CA PRO A 390 28.84 -16.29 10.71
C PRO A 390 27.80 -16.50 11.82
N ASP A 391 28.26 -16.45 13.07
CA ASP A 391 27.42 -16.48 14.27
C ASP A 391 26.53 -15.22 14.28
N LEU A 392 25.33 -15.34 13.73
CA LEU A 392 24.33 -14.27 13.70
C LEU A 392 23.73 -14.13 15.11
N GLY A 393 24.33 -13.28 15.93
CA GLY A 393 23.90 -13.06 17.31
C GLY A 393 23.49 -11.63 17.57
N VAL A 394 22.25 -11.42 18.04
CA VAL A 394 21.94 -10.23 18.84
C VAL A 394 22.69 -10.37 20.16
N ARG A 395 23.74 -9.57 20.36
CA ARG A 395 24.46 -9.51 21.64
C ARG A 395 23.68 -8.61 22.59
N VAL A 396 23.37 -9.17 23.75
CA VAL A 396 22.96 -8.39 24.93
C VAL A 396 24.26 -7.83 25.50
N VAL A 397 24.42 -6.51 25.49
CA VAL A 397 25.49 -5.84 26.24
C VAL A 397 25.01 -5.79 27.68
N ASP A 398 25.71 -6.48 28.56
CA ASP A 398 25.41 -6.45 29.99
C ASP A 398 25.61 -5.01 30.52
N PRO A 399 24.58 -4.35 31.07
CA PRO A 399 24.69 -2.97 31.54
C PRO A 399 25.75 -2.79 32.65
N GLU A 400 26.20 -3.86 33.31
CA GLU A 400 27.25 -3.78 34.32
C GLU A 400 28.68 -3.68 33.76
N THR A 401 28.90 -3.87 32.45
CA THR A 401 30.25 -3.83 31.85
C THR A 401 30.80 -2.42 31.54
N PHE A 402 30.18 -1.35 32.04
CA PHE A 402 30.68 0.03 31.93
C PHE A 402 31.22 0.64 33.23
N ILE A 403 31.44 -0.17 34.27
CA ILE A 403 32.23 0.20 35.46
C ILE A 403 33.47 -0.69 35.56
N SER A 404 34.35 -0.64 34.55
CA SER A 404 35.78 -0.96 34.64
C SER A 404 36.46 -0.84 33.26
N ASN A 405 36.61 0.40 32.80
CA ASN A 405 37.84 0.95 32.21
C ASN A 405 37.64 2.42 31.86
#